data_AF-A0A419FQ60-F1
#
_entry.id   AF-A0A419FQ60-F1
#
_cell.length_a   1.000
_cell.length_b   1.000
_cell.length_c   1.000
_cell.angle_alpha   90.00
_cell.angle_beta   90.00
_cell.angle_gamma   90.00
#
_symmetry.space_group_name_H-M   'P 1'
#
loop_
_entity.id
_entity.type
_entity.pdbx_description
1 polymer ?
#
loop_
_entity_poly.entity_id
_entity_poly.type
_entity_poly.pdbx_seq_one_letter_code
_entity_poly.pdbx_strand_id
1 'polypeptide(L)'
;MSEAIAQTVEREFALITYANLTQIDLRESNYPDAKFGGIFFSGTNVHTGYVYTLGVIVKHDRTPYVNINTEQRGSFLNKGSERQAQCALESLAMTVRERIGGYFQIHPFYGAIYGTHFNPITDFCKGNMDEPLGMTIHLVNDAGQFDDEMTREALYMGNTISVPGPNAQRFLEYMKAVNLRNPNQQDRDQAITNGLGEQWDAEFKKFNPPAKRRWLFFKQPSIPPAMEVTQHSIADMMDYLQELGLRDLRATQANYQGLTSTELDAATLPREKIEHMFETF
;
A
#
# COMPACT_ATOMS: atom_id res chain seq x y z
N MET A 1 -6.65 -57.33 -17.11
CA MET A 1 -6.12 -56.51 -16.02
C MET A 1 -6.47 -55.07 -16.35
N SER A 2 -7.47 -54.51 -15.65
CA SER A 2 -7.90 -53.13 -15.83
C SER A 2 -6.95 -52.20 -15.06
N GLU A 3 -6.19 -51.39 -15.78
CA GLU A 3 -5.57 -50.21 -15.18
C GLU A 3 -6.68 -49.22 -14.87
N ALA A 4 -7.14 -49.23 -13.63
CA ALA A 4 -7.89 -48.11 -13.08
C ALA A 4 -6.90 -46.95 -12.97
N ILE A 5 -6.86 -46.10 -14.00
CA ILE A 5 -6.30 -44.76 -13.87
C ILE A 5 -7.18 -44.08 -12.83
N ALA A 6 -6.68 -43.97 -11.60
CA ALA A 6 -7.26 -43.08 -10.62
C ALA A 6 -7.25 -41.69 -11.27
N GLN A 7 -8.42 -41.21 -11.69
CA GLN A 7 -8.59 -39.81 -12.00
C GLN A 7 -8.33 -39.08 -10.69
N THR A 8 -7.14 -38.51 -10.54
CA THR A 8 -6.86 -37.54 -9.49
C THR A 8 -7.83 -36.39 -9.74
N VAL A 9 -8.87 -36.31 -8.94
CA VAL A 9 -9.80 -35.18 -8.98
C VAL A 9 -8.98 -33.96 -8.58
N GLU A 10 -8.68 -33.12 -9.56
CA GLU A 10 -8.01 -31.85 -9.31
C GLU A 10 -8.91 -31.00 -8.40
N ARG A 11 -8.39 -30.63 -7.23
CA ARG A 11 -9.10 -29.76 -6.30
C ARG A 11 -8.67 -28.33 -6.55
N GLU A 12 -9.60 -27.39 -6.46
CA GLU A 12 -9.29 -25.96 -6.45
C GLU A 12 -9.49 -25.41 -5.04
N PHE A 13 -8.58 -24.54 -4.62
CA PHE A 13 -8.59 -23.87 -3.33
C PHE A 13 -8.88 -22.40 -3.55
N ALA A 14 -9.96 -21.91 -2.95
CA ALA A 14 -10.34 -20.50 -2.98
C ALA A 14 -9.27 -19.60 -2.33
N LEU A 15 -8.69 -20.05 -1.22
CA LEU A 15 -7.65 -19.31 -0.49
C LEU A 15 -6.76 -20.27 0.30
N ILE A 16 -5.44 -20.04 0.24
CA ILE A 16 -4.43 -20.64 1.09
C ILE A 16 -3.66 -19.53 1.80
N THR A 17 -3.53 -19.65 3.11
CA THR A 17 -2.79 -18.69 3.96
C THR A 17 -1.61 -19.39 4.61
N TYR A 18 -0.43 -18.84 4.38
CA TYR A 18 0.82 -19.24 5.03
C TYR A 18 1.21 -18.26 6.13
N ALA A 19 1.94 -18.72 7.13
CA ALA A 19 2.61 -17.88 8.11
C ALA A 19 4.08 -18.26 8.30
N ASN A 20 4.83 -17.36 8.92
CA ASN A 20 6.27 -17.51 9.20
C ASN A 20 7.12 -17.81 7.96
N LEU A 21 6.73 -17.30 6.78
CA LEU A 21 7.57 -17.37 5.59
C LEU A 21 8.76 -16.42 5.72
N THR A 22 9.92 -16.91 5.30
CA THR A 22 11.17 -16.15 5.19
C THR A 22 11.34 -15.63 3.76
N GLN A 23 12.32 -14.75 3.53
CA GLN A 23 12.64 -14.32 2.18
C GLN A 23 13.11 -15.48 1.27
N ILE A 24 13.75 -16.51 1.86
CA ILE A 24 14.21 -17.69 1.14
C ILE A 24 13.01 -18.50 0.68
N ASP A 25 12.05 -18.75 1.59
CA ASP A 25 10.80 -19.45 1.25
C ASP A 25 10.09 -18.75 0.08
N LEU A 26 9.98 -17.43 0.11
CA LEU A 26 9.32 -16.65 -0.95
C LEU A 26 10.06 -16.71 -2.30
N ARG A 27 11.39 -16.58 -2.27
CA ARG A 27 12.24 -16.62 -3.47
C ARG A 27 12.23 -17.99 -4.13
N GLU A 28 12.17 -19.05 -3.34
CA GLU A 28 12.23 -20.42 -3.85
C GLU A 28 10.85 -21.01 -4.17
N SER A 29 9.77 -20.33 -3.72
CA SER A 29 8.37 -20.77 -3.68
C SER A 29 7.79 -21.39 -4.96
N ASN A 30 8.28 -20.95 -6.13
CA ASN A 30 7.76 -21.30 -7.46
C ASN A 30 6.23 -21.14 -7.62
N TYR A 31 5.58 -20.31 -6.79
CA TYR A 31 4.15 -20.06 -6.91
C TYR A 31 3.85 -19.11 -8.09
N PRO A 32 2.70 -19.26 -8.77
CA PRO A 32 2.28 -18.31 -9.79
C PRO A 32 1.97 -16.94 -9.19
N ASP A 33 2.68 -15.89 -9.62
CA ASP A 33 2.49 -14.53 -9.10
C ASP A 33 1.06 -13.98 -9.32
N ALA A 34 0.36 -14.42 -10.38
CA ALA A 34 -1.04 -14.05 -10.62
C ALA A 34 -2.03 -14.54 -9.52
N LYS A 35 -1.61 -15.54 -8.73
CA LYS A 35 -2.40 -16.13 -7.65
C LYS A 35 -2.04 -15.50 -6.29
N PHE A 36 -0.97 -14.70 -6.21
CA PHE A 36 -0.55 -14.01 -5.00
C PHE A 36 -1.53 -12.86 -4.67
N GLY A 37 -2.19 -12.96 -3.51
CA GLY A 37 -3.20 -11.99 -3.06
C GLY A 37 -2.61 -10.85 -2.22
N GLY A 38 -1.56 -11.15 -1.46
CA GLY A 38 -0.87 -10.20 -0.61
C GLY A 38 -0.10 -10.87 0.52
N ILE A 39 0.70 -10.07 1.24
CA ILE A 39 1.55 -10.53 2.34
C ILE A 39 1.65 -9.46 3.41
N PHE A 40 1.66 -9.89 4.65
CA PHE A 40 2.01 -9.10 5.81
C PHE A 40 3.30 -9.66 6.39
N PHE A 41 4.25 -8.79 6.65
CA PHE A 41 5.47 -9.16 7.34
C PHE A 41 5.80 -8.13 8.41
N SER A 42 6.40 -8.61 9.49
CA SER A 42 6.73 -7.78 10.65
C SER A 42 8.19 -7.95 11.06
N GLY A 43 8.80 -6.88 11.54
CA GLY A 43 10.18 -6.87 11.99
C GLY A 43 10.45 -5.78 13.03
N THR A 44 11.52 -5.94 13.79
CA THR A 44 11.91 -4.98 14.84
C THR A 44 13.07 -4.12 14.35
N ASN A 45 12.91 -2.81 14.39
CA ASN A 45 13.99 -1.88 14.05
C ASN A 45 15.05 -1.87 15.16
N VAL A 46 16.30 -2.18 14.83
CA VAL A 46 17.40 -2.30 15.81
C VAL A 46 17.80 -0.98 16.47
N HIS A 47 17.51 0.15 15.83
CA HIS A 47 17.89 1.47 16.32
C HIS A 47 16.84 2.06 17.26
N THR A 48 15.56 1.82 16.98
CA THR A 48 14.45 2.37 17.77
C THR A 48 13.79 1.36 18.70
N GLY A 49 13.96 0.06 18.45
CA GLY A 49 13.23 -1.01 19.12
C GLY A 49 11.75 -1.11 18.72
N TYR A 50 11.27 -0.26 17.80
CA TYR A 50 9.89 -0.31 17.33
C TYR A 50 9.67 -1.53 16.45
N VAL A 51 8.54 -2.19 16.65
CA VAL A 51 8.06 -3.21 15.71
C VAL A 51 7.28 -2.52 14.61
N TYR A 52 7.54 -2.91 13.36
CA TYR A 52 6.80 -2.45 12.20
C TYR A 52 6.13 -3.63 11.53
N THR A 53 4.93 -3.41 11.01
CA THR A 53 4.20 -4.33 10.16
C THR A 53 4.00 -3.69 8.81
N LEU A 54 4.41 -4.38 7.76
CA LEU A 54 4.20 -3.98 6.38
C LEU A 54 3.24 -4.95 5.73
N GLY A 55 2.13 -4.44 5.19
CA GLY A 55 1.14 -5.20 4.44
C GLY A 55 1.18 -4.80 2.98
N VAL A 56 1.63 -5.69 2.10
CA VAL A 56 1.54 -5.52 0.65
C VAL A 56 0.31 -6.23 0.13
N ILE A 57 -0.65 -5.47 -0.36
CA ILE A 57 -1.94 -5.96 -0.84
C ILE A 57 -1.97 -5.84 -2.36
N VAL A 58 -2.03 -6.99 -3.04
CA VAL A 58 -1.95 -7.07 -4.51
C VAL A 58 -3.33 -7.05 -5.12
N LYS A 59 -4.28 -7.77 -4.52
CA LYS A 59 -5.67 -7.85 -4.99
C LYS A 59 -6.55 -6.96 -4.11
N HIS A 60 -6.83 -5.75 -4.59
CA HIS A 60 -7.72 -4.80 -3.94
C HIS A 60 -8.57 -4.05 -4.96
N ASP A 61 -9.81 -3.72 -4.60
CA ASP A 61 -10.83 -3.14 -5.49
C ASP A 61 -10.45 -1.78 -6.10
N ARG A 62 -9.48 -1.08 -5.51
CA ARG A 62 -9.01 0.23 -5.98
C ARG A 62 -7.68 0.14 -6.74
N THR A 63 -6.64 -0.27 -6.04
CA THR A 63 -5.26 -0.34 -6.54
C THR A 63 -4.43 -1.15 -5.54
N PRO A 64 -3.38 -1.87 -5.97
CA PRO A 64 -2.43 -2.47 -5.05
C PRO A 64 -1.77 -1.41 -4.15
N TYR A 65 -1.42 -1.77 -2.92
CA TYR A 65 -0.81 -0.83 -1.98
C TYR A 65 0.08 -1.51 -0.96
N VAL A 66 0.93 -0.71 -0.31
CA VAL A 66 1.72 -1.08 0.87
C VAL A 66 1.28 -0.23 2.05
N ASN A 67 0.82 -0.87 3.11
CA ASN A 67 0.61 -0.25 4.40
C ASN A 67 1.82 -0.49 5.28
N ILE A 68 2.30 0.54 5.97
CA ILE A 68 3.41 0.48 6.90
C ILE A 68 2.88 1.01 8.23
N ASN A 69 2.82 0.14 9.23
CA ASN A 69 2.31 0.47 10.55
C ASN A 69 3.41 0.25 11.60
N THR A 70 3.42 1.09 12.64
CA THR A 70 4.09 0.75 13.89
C THR A 70 3.31 -0.33 14.64
N GLU A 71 3.89 -0.86 15.71
CA GLU A 71 3.14 -1.51 16.77
C GLU A 71 2.08 -0.58 17.40
N GLN A 72 1.24 -1.16 18.25
CA GLN A 72 0.25 -0.43 19.02
C GLN A 72 0.89 0.70 19.83
N ARG A 73 0.14 1.77 20.01
CA ARG A 73 0.65 3.02 20.58
C ARG A 73 1.18 2.87 22.00
N GLY A 74 0.49 2.16 22.86
CA GLY A 74 0.97 1.84 24.20
C GLY A 74 2.35 1.18 24.17
N SER A 75 2.58 0.29 23.20
CA SER A 75 3.85 -0.43 23.06
C SER A 75 4.99 0.47 22.57
N PHE A 76 4.80 1.31 21.55
CA PHE A 76 5.87 2.23 21.13
C PHE A 76 6.10 3.35 22.14
N LEU A 77 5.06 3.79 22.87
CA LEU A 77 5.19 4.81 23.91
C LEU A 77 6.00 4.33 25.13
N ASN A 78 6.07 3.02 25.36
CA ASN A 78 6.96 2.44 26.35
C ASN A 78 8.45 2.52 25.96
N LYS A 79 8.75 2.80 24.68
CA LYS A 79 10.11 2.80 24.12
C LYS A 79 10.60 4.21 23.76
N GLY A 80 9.68 5.13 23.44
CA GLY A 80 10.00 6.50 23.08
C GLY A 80 8.76 7.40 23.03
N SER A 81 8.91 8.57 22.42
CA SER A 81 7.78 9.50 22.20
C SER A 81 7.06 9.22 20.89
N GLU A 82 5.78 9.60 20.83
CA GLU A 82 5.01 9.54 19.59
C GLU A 82 5.68 10.33 18.46
N ARG A 83 6.30 11.49 18.77
CA ARG A 83 7.00 12.27 17.74
C ARG A 83 8.19 11.51 17.17
N GLN A 84 8.93 10.79 18.01
CA GLN A 84 10.02 9.92 17.53
C GLN A 84 9.48 8.75 16.70
N ALA A 85 8.37 8.12 17.13
CA ALA A 85 7.72 7.06 16.36
C ALA A 85 7.23 7.55 14.99
N GLN A 86 6.61 8.73 14.93
CA GLN A 86 6.18 9.38 13.68
C GLN A 86 7.37 9.66 12.76
N CYS A 87 8.43 10.28 13.26
CA CYS A 87 9.62 10.58 12.44
C CYS A 87 10.30 9.29 11.94
N ALA A 88 10.36 8.24 12.76
CA ALA A 88 10.92 6.95 12.36
C ALA A 88 10.06 6.25 11.31
N LEU A 89 8.72 6.28 11.47
CA LEU A 89 7.77 5.77 10.47
C LEU A 89 7.89 6.54 9.15
N GLU A 90 7.91 7.87 9.18
CA GLU A 90 8.07 8.71 8.01
C GLU A 90 9.38 8.38 7.27
N SER A 91 10.49 8.27 8.00
CA SER A 91 11.78 7.89 7.41
C SER A 91 11.73 6.50 6.76
N LEU A 92 11.21 5.49 7.46
CA LEU A 92 11.09 4.13 6.94
C LEU A 92 10.21 4.10 5.69
N ALA A 93 9.05 4.75 5.74
CA ALA A 93 8.09 4.77 4.65
C ALA A 93 8.65 5.47 3.41
N MET A 94 9.36 6.58 3.58
CA MET A 94 10.06 7.27 2.48
C MET A 94 11.09 6.35 1.83
N THR A 95 11.90 5.65 2.62
CA THR A 95 12.90 4.70 2.11
C THR A 95 12.26 3.51 1.40
N VAL A 96 11.16 2.96 1.93
CA VAL A 96 10.38 1.91 1.27
C VAL A 96 9.86 2.41 -0.08
N ARG A 97 9.27 3.62 -0.12
CA ARG A 97 8.75 4.23 -1.36
C ARG A 97 9.85 4.48 -2.40
N GLU A 98 11.05 4.89 -1.99
CA GLU A 98 12.19 5.04 -2.91
C GLU A 98 12.53 3.72 -3.62
N ARG A 99 12.32 2.58 -2.94
CA ARG A 99 12.57 1.25 -3.50
C ARG A 99 11.42 0.74 -4.37
N ILE A 100 10.17 0.90 -3.93
CA ILE A 100 9.00 0.27 -4.55
C ILE A 100 8.19 1.20 -5.45
N GLY A 101 8.49 2.50 -5.44
CA GLY A 101 7.73 3.53 -6.14
C GLY A 101 6.34 3.78 -5.58
N GLY A 102 5.49 4.45 -6.36
CA GLY A 102 4.12 4.76 -5.98
C GLY A 102 3.93 6.07 -5.20
N TYR A 103 2.74 6.23 -4.61
CA TYR A 103 2.24 7.49 -4.05
C TYR A 103 1.81 7.30 -2.61
N PHE A 104 2.19 8.22 -1.72
CA PHE A 104 1.57 8.25 -0.40
C PHE A 104 0.10 8.64 -0.53
N GLN A 105 -0.74 7.92 0.20
CA GLN A 105 -2.11 8.34 0.44
C GLN A 105 -2.13 9.51 1.43
N ILE A 106 -2.97 10.51 1.17
CA ILE A 106 -3.20 11.65 2.05
C ILE A 106 -4.66 11.62 2.46
N HIS A 107 -4.92 11.27 3.72
CA HIS A 107 -6.29 11.29 4.23
C HIS A 107 -6.84 12.71 4.30
N PRO A 108 -8.12 12.95 3.96
CA PRO A 108 -8.73 14.28 3.99
C PRO A 108 -8.63 15.00 5.33
N PHE A 109 -8.57 14.24 6.43
CA PHE A 109 -8.56 14.79 7.78
C PHE A 109 -7.27 14.52 8.55
N TYR A 110 -6.50 13.47 8.21
CA TYR A 110 -5.35 13.01 9.00
C TYR A 110 -3.99 13.30 8.34
N GLY A 111 -4.00 13.73 7.07
CA GLY A 111 -2.77 13.86 6.30
C GLY A 111 -2.16 12.50 5.95
N ALA A 112 -0.84 12.46 5.80
CA ALA A 112 -0.14 11.27 5.33
C ALA A 112 0.06 10.19 6.42
N ILE A 113 -0.09 10.55 7.69
CA ILE A 113 0.22 9.67 8.83
C ILE A 113 -1.05 9.46 9.65
N TYR A 114 -1.58 8.25 9.57
CA TYR A 114 -2.73 7.79 10.35
C TYR A 114 -2.36 7.57 11.81
N GLY A 115 -3.33 7.72 12.72
CA GLY A 115 -3.16 7.46 14.16
C GLY A 115 -2.34 8.51 14.92
N THR A 116 -1.78 9.52 14.23
CA THR A 116 -1.02 10.60 14.87
C THR A 116 -1.93 11.60 15.58
N HIS A 117 -1.51 12.03 16.77
CA HIS A 117 -2.10 13.16 17.49
C HIS A 117 -1.55 14.50 17.03
N PHE A 118 -0.54 14.50 16.15
CA PHE A 118 0.05 15.70 15.55
C PHE A 118 -0.55 15.99 14.18
N ASN A 119 -1.88 15.95 14.10
CA ASN A 119 -2.59 16.00 12.84
C ASN A 119 -2.22 17.30 12.07
N PRO A 120 -1.70 17.19 10.83
CA PRO A 120 -1.28 18.35 10.05
C PRO A 120 -2.44 19.06 9.34
N ILE A 121 -3.64 18.46 9.25
CA ILE A 121 -4.81 19.01 8.53
C ILE A 121 -5.92 19.47 9.51
N THR A 122 -6.37 18.63 10.46
CA THR A 122 -7.42 19.01 11.43
C THR A 122 -7.29 18.37 12.81
N ASP A 123 -7.80 19.00 13.87
CA ASP A 123 -7.90 18.36 15.20
C ASP A 123 -9.16 17.47 15.38
N PHE A 124 -9.85 17.11 14.30
CA PHE A 124 -11.23 16.60 14.32
C PHE A 124 -11.39 15.26 15.05
N CYS A 125 -10.38 14.42 14.96
CA CYS A 125 -10.35 13.11 15.59
C CYS A 125 -9.06 12.99 16.39
N LYS A 126 -9.11 13.43 17.66
CA LYS A 126 -8.26 12.86 18.71
C LYS A 126 -8.73 11.42 18.95
N GLY A 127 -8.46 10.55 17.97
CA GLY A 127 -8.92 9.16 17.91
C GLY A 127 -8.46 8.33 19.11
N ASN A 128 -8.99 7.11 19.21
CA ASN A 128 -8.85 6.21 20.35
C ASN A 128 -7.40 6.05 20.84
N MET A 129 -7.23 5.93 22.17
CA MET A 129 -5.96 6.12 22.89
C MET A 129 -4.86 5.08 22.62
N ASP A 130 -5.08 4.08 21.75
CA ASP A 130 -4.13 3.00 21.49
C ASP A 130 -4.16 2.46 20.04
N GLU A 131 -4.09 3.33 19.04
CA GLU A 131 -3.97 2.93 17.61
C GLU A 131 -2.52 3.01 17.13
N PRO A 132 -2.07 2.15 16.19
CA PRO A 132 -0.73 2.26 15.62
C PRO A 132 -0.63 3.52 14.74
N LEU A 133 0.59 4.02 14.55
CA LEU A 133 0.86 5.01 13.51
C LEU A 133 0.97 4.29 12.17
N GLY A 134 0.38 4.84 11.11
CA GLY A 134 0.32 4.19 9.79
C GLY A 134 0.59 5.13 8.62
N MET A 135 1.19 4.62 7.56
CA MET A 135 1.30 5.28 6.25
C MET A 135 0.99 4.29 5.13
N THR A 136 0.39 4.78 4.04
CA THR A 136 -0.03 3.95 2.90
C THR A 136 0.61 4.44 1.61
N ILE A 137 1.17 3.50 0.82
CA ILE A 137 1.74 3.76 -0.50
C ILE A 137 0.92 3.01 -1.55
N HIS A 138 0.27 3.72 -2.47
CA HIS A 138 -0.40 3.12 -3.62
C HIS A 138 0.58 2.78 -4.73
N LEU A 139 0.54 1.53 -5.19
CA LEU A 139 1.41 0.99 -6.23
C LEU A 139 0.68 1.07 -7.58
N VAL A 140 1.01 2.10 -8.37
CA VAL A 140 0.42 2.35 -9.68
C VAL A 140 1.45 2.02 -10.76
N ASN A 141 1.13 1.01 -11.57
CA ASN A 141 2.01 0.45 -12.61
C ASN A 141 2.19 1.34 -13.84
N ASP A 142 1.42 2.43 -13.94
CA ASP A 142 1.38 3.24 -15.16
C ASP A 142 1.75 4.69 -14.86
N ALA A 143 3.07 4.93 -14.82
CA ALA A 143 3.61 6.28 -14.80
C ALA A 143 3.15 7.13 -16.01
N GLY A 144 2.57 6.50 -17.05
CA GLY A 144 2.01 7.15 -18.24
C GLY A 144 0.49 7.36 -18.23
N GLN A 145 -0.26 6.84 -17.25
CA GLN A 145 -1.71 7.11 -17.10
C GLN A 145 -2.02 8.16 -16.04
N PHE A 146 -1.04 9.01 -15.73
CA PHE A 146 -1.31 10.27 -15.06
C PHE A 146 -1.97 11.22 -16.07
N ASP A 147 -3.20 11.64 -15.77
CA ASP A 147 -3.94 12.57 -16.60
C ASP A 147 -3.43 14.01 -16.37
N ASP A 148 -2.94 14.68 -17.42
CA ASP A 148 -2.60 16.10 -17.42
C ASP A 148 -3.80 16.99 -17.01
N GLU A 149 -5.01 16.46 -16.94
CA GLU A 149 -6.25 17.11 -16.47
C GLU A 149 -6.38 17.17 -14.94
N MET A 150 -5.85 16.21 -14.18
CA MET A 150 -5.79 16.30 -12.72
C MET A 150 -4.80 17.36 -12.23
N THR A 151 -3.78 17.62 -13.04
CA THR A 151 -2.84 18.75 -12.91
C THR A 151 -3.51 20.10 -13.26
N ARG A 152 -4.63 20.10 -14.00
CA ARG A 152 -5.44 21.29 -14.35
C ARG A 152 -6.61 21.57 -13.39
N GLU A 153 -7.21 20.57 -12.74
CA GLU A 153 -8.27 20.83 -11.75
C GLU A 153 -7.73 21.34 -10.40
N ALA A 154 -6.49 20.99 -10.05
CA ALA A 154 -5.76 21.67 -8.97
C ALA A 154 -5.48 23.16 -9.30
N LEU A 155 -5.44 23.54 -10.58
CA LEU A 155 -5.35 24.93 -11.06
C LEU A 155 -6.70 25.68 -11.05
N TYR A 156 -7.85 24.98 -10.96
CA TYR A 156 -9.20 25.59 -10.94
C TYR A 156 -9.73 25.83 -9.52
N MET A 157 -9.29 25.06 -8.53
CA MET A 157 -9.74 25.18 -7.12
C MET A 157 -9.11 26.34 -6.34
N GLY A 158 -8.31 27.14 -7.03
CA GLY A 158 -7.96 28.50 -6.63
C GLY A 158 -9.03 29.55 -6.96
N ASN A 159 -10.27 29.22 -7.35
CA ASN A 159 -11.34 30.22 -7.45
C ASN A 159 -12.74 29.66 -7.13
N THR A 160 -13.39 30.36 -6.19
CA THR A 160 -14.79 30.32 -5.76
C THR A 160 -15.83 29.93 -6.84
N ILE A 161 -16.73 29.00 -6.52
CA ILE A 161 -18.08 28.98 -7.13
C ILE A 161 -19.12 29.20 -6.04
N SER A 162 -19.37 30.48 -5.78
CA SER A 162 -20.72 30.95 -5.50
C SER A 162 -21.50 30.88 -6.81
N VAL A 163 -22.76 30.43 -6.77
CA VAL A 163 -23.83 30.52 -7.81
C VAL A 163 -24.20 29.19 -8.52
N PRO A 164 -25.49 28.79 -8.52
CA PRO A 164 -26.00 27.62 -9.23
C PRO A 164 -26.14 27.92 -10.73
N GLY A 165 -25.61 27.06 -11.60
CA GLY A 165 -25.76 27.21 -13.04
C GLY A 165 -25.30 25.99 -13.84
N PRO A 166 -25.56 25.96 -15.18
CA PRO A 166 -25.39 24.81 -16.07
C PRO A 166 -24.00 24.14 -16.09
N ASN A 167 -22.96 24.82 -15.59
CA ASN A 167 -21.59 24.31 -15.53
C ASN A 167 -21.35 23.32 -14.38
N ALA A 168 -22.10 23.40 -13.27
CA ALA A 168 -22.02 22.41 -12.18
C ALA A 168 -22.57 21.03 -12.63
N GLN A 169 -23.51 21.03 -13.57
CA GLN A 169 -24.09 19.81 -14.12
C GLN A 169 -23.14 19.09 -15.09
N ARG A 170 -22.34 19.84 -15.88
CA ARG A 170 -21.24 19.28 -16.70
C ARG A 170 -20.12 18.65 -15.86
N PHE A 171 -19.82 19.19 -14.69
CA PHE A 171 -18.83 18.64 -13.75
C PHE A 171 -19.31 17.33 -13.09
N LEU A 172 -20.60 17.24 -12.74
CA LEU A 172 -21.22 16.00 -12.22
C LEU A 172 -21.35 14.89 -13.27
N GLU A 173 -21.41 15.23 -14.56
CA GLU A 173 -21.39 14.28 -15.67
C GLU A 173 -19.96 13.81 -16.02
N TYR A 174 -18.96 14.68 -15.89
CA TYR A 174 -17.54 14.34 -16.01
C TYR A 174 -17.08 13.36 -14.90
N MET A 175 -17.49 13.57 -13.64
CA MET A 175 -17.23 12.64 -12.51
C MET A 175 -17.90 11.26 -12.67
N LYS A 176 -18.96 11.14 -13.48
CA LYS A 176 -19.60 9.85 -13.79
C LYS A 176 -18.92 9.07 -14.92
N ALA A 177 -18.02 9.70 -15.68
CA ALA A 177 -17.32 9.10 -16.82
C ALA A 177 -15.87 8.68 -16.50
N VAL A 178 -15.28 9.15 -15.40
CA VAL A 178 -13.86 8.95 -15.08
C VAL A 178 -13.66 7.71 -14.21
N ASN A 179 -13.13 6.64 -14.82
CA ASN A 179 -12.36 5.59 -14.14
C ASN A 179 -11.22 6.26 -13.36
N LEU A 180 -11.30 6.32 -12.03
CA LEU A 180 -10.37 7.09 -11.20
C LEU A 180 -8.93 6.56 -11.31
N ARG A 181 -8.08 7.30 -12.05
CA ARG A 181 -6.65 7.03 -12.29
C ARG A 181 -5.73 7.51 -11.16
N ASN A 182 -6.17 8.42 -10.30
CA ASN A 182 -5.45 8.80 -9.08
C ASN A 182 -6.13 8.22 -7.84
N PRO A 183 -5.43 7.36 -7.06
CA PRO A 183 -6.00 6.82 -5.84
C PRO A 183 -6.33 7.87 -4.76
N ASN A 184 -5.70 9.05 -4.81
CA ASN A 184 -5.93 10.15 -3.86
C ASN A 184 -7.09 11.09 -4.26
N GLN A 185 -7.72 10.94 -5.43
CA GLN A 185 -8.69 11.93 -5.91
C GLN A 185 -9.91 12.03 -5.00
N GLN A 186 -10.43 10.89 -4.53
CA GLN A 186 -11.58 10.86 -3.61
C GLN A 186 -11.27 11.57 -2.30
N ASP A 187 -10.07 11.33 -1.75
CA ASP A 187 -9.61 11.94 -0.51
C ASP A 187 -9.45 13.47 -0.67
N ARG A 188 -8.94 13.91 -1.81
CA ARG A 188 -8.83 15.33 -2.16
C ARG A 188 -10.21 16.00 -2.27
N ASP A 189 -11.13 15.41 -3.02
CA ASP A 189 -12.48 15.95 -3.22
C ASP A 189 -13.24 16.09 -1.90
N GLN A 190 -13.05 15.12 -1.00
CA GLN A 190 -13.57 15.20 0.35
C GLN A 190 -12.93 16.35 1.14
N ALA A 191 -11.60 16.53 1.08
CA ALA A 191 -10.94 17.64 1.76
C ALA A 191 -11.47 19.01 1.27
N ILE A 192 -11.63 19.21 -0.03
CA ILE A 192 -12.17 20.44 -0.63
C ILE A 192 -13.58 20.72 -0.16
N THR A 193 -14.45 19.70 -0.18
CA THR A 193 -15.84 19.81 0.29
C THR A 193 -15.92 20.24 1.76
N ASN A 194 -14.90 19.90 2.55
CA ASN A 194 -14.79 20.30 3.96
C ASN A 194 -13.98 21.59 4.18
N GLY A 195 -13.58 22.31 3.13
CA GLY A 195 -12.79 23.55 3.24
C GLY A 195 -11.32 23.32 3.64
N LEU A 196 -10.81 22.11 3.46
CA LEU A 196 -9.45 21.67 3.83
C LEU A 196 -8.54 21.44 2.60
N GLY A 197 -8.98 21.84 1.41
CA GLY A 197 -8.30 21.56 0.15
C GLY A 197 -6.87 22.11 0.10
N GLU A 198 -6.62 23.30 0.65
CA GLU A 198 -5.28 23.90 0.66
C GLU A 198 -4.31 23.15 1.58
N GLN A 199 -4.76 22.74 2.77
CA GLN A 199 -3.97 21.96 3.73
C GLN A 199 -3.66 20.58 3.17
N TRP A 200 -4.66 19.95 2.55
CA TRP A 200 -4.48 18.67 1.87
C TRP A 200 -3.48 18.78 0.72
N ASP A 201 -3.60 19.80 -0.14
CA ASP A 201 -2.69 20.00 -1.28
C ASP A 201 -1.25 20.27 -0.82
N ALA A 202 -1.06 20.96 0.31
CA ALA A 202 0.24 21.18 0.91
C ALA A 202 0.87 19.86 1.40
N GLU A 203 0.10 19.03 2.10
CA GLU A 203 0.55 17.74 2.59
C GLU A 203 0.84 16.77 1.43
N PHE A 204 -0.01 16.77 0.40
CA PHE A 204 0.22 15.98 -0.81
C PHE A 204 1.52 16.35 -1.50
N LYS A 205 1.81 17.65 -1.68
CA LYS A 205 3.07 18.11 -2.29
C LYS A 205 4.30 17.76 -1.45
N LYS A 206 4.16 17.78 -0.12
CA LYS A 206 5.24 17.40 0.81
C LYS A 206 5.65 15.94 0.64
N PHE A 207 4.68 15.02 0.61
CA PHE A 207 4.95 13.57 0.58
C PHE A 207 5.05 12.99 -0.83
N ASN A 208 4.43 13.63 -1.83
CA ASN A 208 4.49 13.23 -3.22
C ASN A 208 5.18 14.31 -4.08
N PRO A 209 6.43 14.68 -3.76
CA PRO A 209 7.11 15.72 -4.52
C PRO A 209 7.33 15.24 -5.96
N PRO A 210 7.19 16.13 -6.94
CA PRO A 210 7.56 15.82 -8.32
C PRO A 210 9.05 15.46 -8.40
N ALA A 211 9.43 14.43 -9.18
CA ALA A 211 10.85 14.09 -9.35
C ALA A 211 11.69 15.31 -9.75
N LYS A 212 12.81 15.51 -9.06
CA LYS A 212 13.77 16.57 -9.38
C LYS A 212 14.32 16.30 -10.79
N ARG A 213 13.90 17.15 -11.75
CA ARG A 213 14.39 17.24 -13.14
C ARG A 213 15.83 16.73 -13.31
N ARG A 214 15.99 15.49 -13.77
CA ARG A 214 17.20 15.06 -14.47
C ARG A 214 16.88 15.01 -15.97
N TRP A 215 17.44 16.01 -16.69
CA TRP A 215 17.66 16.05 -18.14
C TRP A 215 16.49 16.34 -19.10
N LEU A 216 16.26 17.65 -19.31
CA LEU A 216 16.09 18.39 -20.59
C LEU A 216 15.23 17.90 -21.78
N PHE A 217 14.63 16.70 -21.82
CA PHE A 217 13.81 16.31 -23.00
C PHE A 217 12.51 15.55 -22.70
N PHE A 218 12.18 15.24 -21.45
CA PHE A 218 10.87 14.67 -21.08
C PHE A 218 10.15 15.56 -20.07
N LYS A 219 8.98 16.10 -20.48
CA LYS A 219 8.16 17.07 -19.74
C LYS A 219 7.18 16.42 -18.75
N GLN A 220 7.60 15.49 -17.88
CA GLN A 220 6.71 15.05 -16.82
C GLN A 220 7.39 14.97 -15.44
N PRO A 221 6.83 15.63 -14.41
CA PRO A 221 7.22 15.40 -13.04
C PRO A 221 6.79 13.98 -12.64
N SER A 222 7.69 13.00 -12.76
CA SER A 222 7.31 11.60 -12.52
C SER A 222 7.42 11.25 -11.04
N ILE A 223 6.32 10.76 -10.47
CA ILE A 223 6.40 9.93 -9.27
C ILE A 223 6.98 8.58 -9.72
N PRO A 224 7.89 7.95 -8.93
CA PRO A 224 8.56 6.76 -9.40
C PRO A 224 7.54 5.66 -9.74
N PRO A 225 7.68 4.98 -10.89
CA PRO A 225 6.78 3.89 -11.26
C PRO A 225 6.80 2.83 -10.16
N ALA A 226 5.64 2.22 -9.90
CA ALA A 226 5.59 1.15 -8.94
C ALA A 226 6.39 -0.07 -9.43
N MET A 227 7.06 -0.72 -8.49
CA MET A 227 7.62 -2.05 -8.63
C MET A 227 6.49 -3.04 -8.93
N GLU A 228 6.73 -3.97 -9.84
CA GLU A 228 5.86 -5.12 -10.03
C GLU A 228 5.86 -5.98 -8.75
N VAL A 229 4.68 -6.24 -8.20
CA VAL A 229 4.56 -7.03 -6.97
C VAL A 229 4.53 -8.51 -7.30
N THR A 230 5.63 -9.19 -7.03
CA THR A 230 5.84 -10.63 -7.17
C THR A 230 6.42 -11.16 -5.88
N GLN A 231 6.43 -12.48 -5.70
CA GLN A 231 7.05 -13.05 -4.50
C GLN A 231 8.56 -12.76 -4.41
N HIS A 232 9.22 -12.71 -5.57
CA HIS A 232 10.63 -12.33 -5.67
C HIS A 232 10.85 -10.88 -5.27
N SER A 233 10.03 -9.95 -5.77
CA SER A 233 10.19 -8.53 -5.43
C SER A 233 9.85 -8.23 -3.97
N ILE A 234 8.94 -9.00 -3.36
CA ILE A 234 8.71 -9.00 -1.91
C ILE A 234 9.94 -9.54 -1.15
N ALA A 235 10.51 -10.67 -1.56
CA ALA A 235 11.69 -11.23 -0.92
C ALA A 235 12.87 -10.24 -0.95
N ASP A 236 13.08 -9.57 -2.08
CA ASP A 236 14.12 -8.54 -2.22
C ASP A 236 13.83 -7.30 -1.36
N MET A 237 12.56 -6.92 -1.19
CA MET A 237 12.17 -5.88 -0.24
C MET A 237 12.43 -6.32 1.21
N MET A 238 12.20 -7.59 1.55
CA MET A 238 12.52 -8.12 2.87
C MET A 238 14.02 -8.05 3.16
N ASP A 239 14.87 -8.45 2.21
CA ASP A 239 16.33 -8.32 2.35
C ASP A 239 16.75 -6.85 2.52
N TYR A 240 16.19 -5.96 1.70
CA TYR A 240 16.46 -4.51 1.82
C TYR A 240 16.07 -3.95 3.19
N LEU A 241 14.92 -4.35 3.74
CA LEU A 241 14.48 -3.92 5.06
C LEU A 241 15.39 -4.47 6.18
N GLN A 242 15.94 -5.67 6.02
CA GLN A 242 16.94 -6.22 6.93
C GLN A 242 18.24 -5.41 6.89
N GLU A 243 18.68 -4.96 5.71
CA GLU A 243 19.84 -4.06 5.56
C GLU A 243 19.61 -2.70 6.26
N LEU A 244 18.37 -2.21 6.26
CA LEU A 244 17.95 -1.00 6.99
C LEU A 244 17.78 -1.22 8.51
N GLY A 245 18.04 -2.43 9.00
CA GLY A 245 18.03 -2.76 10.41
C GLY A 245 16.69 -3.27 10.95
N LEU A 246 15.75 -3.70 10.11
CA LEU A 246 14.59 -4.47 10.58
C LEU A 246 14.99 -5.94 10.75
N ARG A 247 15.25 -6.35 11.99
CA ARG A 247 15.56 -7.73 12.34
C ARG A 247 14.32 -8.59 12.50
N ASP A 248 14.53 -9.90 12.44
CA ASP A 248 13.52 -10.93 12.63
C ASP A 248 12.34 -10.79 11.66
N LEU A 249 12.61 -10.27 10.45
CA LEU A 249 11.61 -10.04 9.43
C LEU A 249 11.04 -11.38 8.95
N ARG A 250 9.75 -11.59 9.22
CA ARG A 250 9.00 -12.80 8.85
C ARG A 250 7.66 -12.39 8.26
N ALA A 251 7.20 -13.10 7.24
CA ALA A 251 5.82 -13.01 6.81
C ALA A 251 4.93 -13.57 7.91
N THR A 252 4.15 -12.70 8.55
CA THR A 252 3.14 -13.11 9.53
C THR A 252 1.92 -13.72 8.83
N GLN A 253 1.69 -13.35 7.57
CA GLN A 253 0.61 -13.89 6.76
C GLN A 253 0.94 -13.73 5.27
N ALA A 254 0.76 -14.75 4.45
CA ALA A 254 0.84 -14.67 2.97
C ALA A 254 -0.36 -15.40 2.35
N ASN A 255 -1.08 -14.73 1.46
CA ASN A 255 -2.34 -15.21 0.90
C ASN A 255 -2.20 -15.55 -0.58
N TYR A 256 -2.69 -16.73 -0.96
CA TYR A 256 -2.74 -17.22 -2.34
C TYR A 256 -4.15 -17.67 -2.70
N GLN A 257 -4.65 -17.30 -3.87
CA GLN A 257 -6.05 -17.51 -4.26
C GLN A 257 -6.19 -18.35 -5.52
N GLY A 258 -7.19 -19.23 -5.56
CA GLY A 258 -7.56 -20.01 -6.75
C GLY A 258 -6.48 -21.00 -7.18
N LEU A 259 -5.80 -21.63 -6.22
CA LEU A 259 -4.74 -22.59 -6.49
C LEU A 259 -5.32 -23.97 -6.72
N THR A 260 -4.83 -24.71 -7.72
CA THR A 260 -5.17 -26.13 -7.84
C THR A 260 -4.29 -27.01 -6.95
N SER A 261 -4.73 -28.24 -6.68
CA SER A 261 -3.91 -29.24 -5.97
C SER A 261 -2.59 -29.49 -6.68
N THR A 262 -2.59 -29.47 -8.02
CA THR A 262 -1.37 -29.64 -8.82
C THR A 262 -0.41 -28.47 -8.65
N GLU A 263 -0.92 -27.23 -8.70
CA GLU A 263 -0.10 -26.03 -8.48
C GLU A 263 0.47 -26.00 -7.07
N LEU A 264 -0.35 -26.38 -6.09
CA LEU A 264 0.02 -26.46 -4.68
C LEU A 264 1.09 -27.56 -4.44
N ASP A 265 1.01 -28.71 -5.12
CA ASP A 265 1.99 -29.80 -5.07
C ASP A 265 3.29 -29.46 -5.81
N ALA A 266 3.21 -28.69 -6.89
CA ALA A 266 4.36 -28.21 -7.63
C ALA A 266 5.14 -27.11 -6.89
N ALA A 267 4.47 -26.41 -5.98
CA ALA A 267 5.06 -25.33 -5.23
C ALA A 267 5.93 -25.83 -4.07
N THR A 268 6.98 -25.07 -3.76
CA THR A 268 8.02 -25.46 -2.80
C THR A 268 7.83 -24.82 -1.43
N LEU A 269 6.75 -24.04 -1.22
CA LEU A 269 6.49 -23.49 0.12
C LEU A 269 6.23 -24.61 1.13
N PRO A 270 6.72 -24.45 2.37
CA PRO A 270 6.62 -25.51 3.37
C PRO A 270 5.17 -25.74 3.79
N ARG A 271 4.65 -26.96 3.60
CA ARG A 271 3.24 -27.29 3.88
C ARG A 271 2.89 -27.15 5.35
N GLU A 272 3.85 -27.38 6.23
CA GLU A 272 3.72 -27.19 7.67
C GLU A 272 3.50 -25.73 8.08
N LYS A 273 3.72 -24.77 7.18
CA LYS A 273 3.49 -23.34 7.39
C LYS A 273 2.11 -22.86 6.91
N ILE A 274 1.27 -23.75 6.39
CA ILE A 274 -0.13 -23.43 6.05
C ILE A 274 -0.92 -23.28 7.34
N GLU A 275 -1.52 -22.11 7.56
CA GLU A 275 -2.43 -21.87 8.68
C GLU A 275 -3.89 -22.13 8.30
N HIS A 276 -4.28 -21.73 7.08
CA HIS A 276 -5.65 -21.87 6.59
C HIS A 276 -5.67 -22.30 5.13
N MET A 277 -6.66 -23.13 4.78
CA MET A 277 -6.91 -23.61 3.41
C MET A 277 -8.41 -23.79 3.21
N PHE A 278 -8.96 -23.13 2.20
CA PHE A 278 -10.39 -23.15 1.87
C PHE A 278 -10.59 -23.73 0.47
N GLU A 279 -11.32 -24.85 0.37
CA GLU A 279 -11.69 -25.49 -0.90
C GLU A 279 -12.86 -24.75 -1.57
N THR A 280 -12.89 -24.74 -2.91
CA THR A 280 -14.08 -24.32 -3.67
C THR A 280 -15.11 -25.46 -3.68
N PHE A 281 -16.39 -25.15 -3.40
CA PHE A 281 -17.50 -26.12 -3.40
C PHE A 281 -18.04 -26.38 -4.80
#